data_AF-A0A4S8J5C1-F1
#
_entry.id   AF-A0A4S8J5C1-F1
#
_cell.length_a   1.000
_cell.length_b   1.000
_cell.length_c   1.000
_cell.angle_alpha   90.00
_cell.angle_beta   90.00
_cell.angle_gamma   90.00
#
_symmetry.space_group_name_H-M   'P 1'
#
loop_
_entity.id
_entity.type
_entity.pdbx_description
1 polymer ?
#
loop_
_entity_poly.entity_id
_entity_poly.type
_entity_poly.pdbx_seq_one_letter_code
_entity_poly.pdbx_strand_id
1 'polypeptide(L)'
;MALFLHFGPNTFTDSEWGSGHAPPSVFRPGSLDARQWARTAAAGGFARVVLTAKHHDGFCLWPSAYTDYSVRSSNWRAGRGDVVAELAAAAREYGIGMGVYLSPWDRHDPSYGSTVKYNEYYLGQMTELLTNYGDIQEVWLDGAKGDDKEMEYHFDCWFQLIHQLQPGVMIFSDAGPDTRWIGDEAGVAGSTCWSLFNRSSVTIGHIDEQ
;
A
#
# COMPACT_ATOMS: atom_id res chain seq x y z
N MET A 1 14.99 4.93 8.93
CA MET A 1 13.80 5.79 8.70
C MET A 1 13.21 5.45 7.35
N ALA A 2 11.88 5.44 7.25
CA ALA A 2 11.14 5.28 5.99
C ALA A 2 10.30 6.53 5.74
N LEU A 3 10.08 6.88 4.47
CA LEU A 3 9.21 7.99 4.07
C LEU A 3 7.93 7.42 3.45
N PHE A 4 6.77 7.76 4.00
CA PHE A 4 5.48 7.33 3.46
C PHE A 4 4.98 8.34 2.42
N LEU A 5 4.54 7.86 1.26
CA LEU A 5 4.04 8.66 0.15
C LEU A 5 2.57 8.31 -0.11
N HIS A 6 1.67 9.12 0.45
CA HIS A 6 0.25 9.08 0.09
C HIS A 6 0.02 9.88 -1.18
N PHE A 7 -0.33 9.19 -2.25
CA PHE A 7 -0.58 9.80 -3.55
C PHE A 7 -1.63 8.99 -4.32
N GLY A 8 -2.58 9.66 -4.95
CA GLY A 8 -3.68 9.00 -5.66
C GLY A 8 -4.78 9.97 -6.06
N PRO A 9 -5.97 9.48 -6.45
CA PRO A 9 -7.12 10.32 -6.77
C PRO A 9 -7.48 11.30 -5.63
N ASN A 10 -7.30 10.85 -4.39
CA ASN A 10 -7.52 11.62 -3.17
C ASN A 10 -6.75 12.93 -3.12
N THR A 11 -5.53 12.97 -3.69
CA THR A 11 -4.74 14.20 -3.86
C THR A 11 -5.44 15.25 -4.74
N PHE A 12 -6.30 14.81 -5.66
CA PHE A 12 -7.01 15.67 -6.62
C PHE A 12 -8.46 15.94 -6.24
N THR A 13 -9.02 15.17 -5.30
CA THR A 13 -10.36 15.38 -4.75
C THR A 13 -10.37 16.07 -3.40
N ASP A 14 -9.19 16.34 -2.82
CA ASP A 14 -9.04 16.95 -1.49
C ASP A 14 -9.78 16.15 -0.41
N SER A 15 -9.51 14.84 -0.36
CA SER A 15 -10.18 13.89 0.52
C SER A 15 -9.17 12.94 1.12
N GLU A 16 -9.23 12.71 2.42
CA GLU A 16 -8.41 11.67 3.08
C GLU A 16 -8.82 10.29 2.57
N TRP A 17 -10.12 9.97 2.62
CA TRP A 17 -10.66 8.66 2.24
C TRP A 17 -11.62 8.78 1.05
N GLY A 18 -11.13 8.49 -0.15
CA GLY A 18 -11.96 8.48 -1.36
C GLY A 18 -13.10 7.46 -1.32
N SER A 19 -14.19 7.76 -2.04
CA SER A 19 -15.42 6.96 -2.01
C SER A 19 -15.36 5.64 -2.78
N GLY A 20 -14.34 5.44 -3.62
CA GLY A 20 -14.27 4.33 -4.59
C GLY A 20 -14.99 4.58 -5.92
N HIS A 21 -15.60 5.75 -6.10
CA HIS A 21 -16.38 6.07 -7.31
C HIS A 21 -15.90 7.32 -8.07
N ALA A 22 -14.77 7.91 -7.65
CA ALA A 22 -14.17 9.01 -8.40
C ALA A 22 -13.78 8.53 -9.81
N PRO A 23 -14.07 9.27 -10.89
CA PRO A 23 -13.70 8.79 -12.22
C PRO A 23 -12.17 8.79 -12.38
N PRO A 24 -11.55 7.78 -13.04
CA PRO A 24 -10.10 7.72 -13.26
C PRO A 24 -9.47 8.98 -13.89
N SER A 25 -10.25 9.78 -14.63
CA SER A 25 -9.84 11.05 -15.21
C SER A 25 -9.50 12.14 -14.18
N VAL A 26 -9.88 11.95 -12.92
CA VAL A 26 -9.48 12.80 -11.79
C VAL A 26 -7.98 12.66 -11.50
N PHE A 27 -7.39 11.49 -11.74
CA PHE A 27 -5.95 11.31 -11.60
C PHE A 27 -5.21 11.98 -12.77
N ARG A 28 -4.66 13.17 -12.52
CA ARG A 28 -4.06 14.03 -13.55
C ARG A 28 -2.88 14.86 -13.05
N PRO A 29 -1.80 14.24 -12.52
CA PRO A 29 -0.65 15.03 -12.08
C PRO A 29 -0.01 15.76 -13.28
N GLY A 30 0.19 17.07 -13.13
CA GLY A 30 0.71 17.91 -14.21
C GLY A 30 2.21 17.77 -14.47
N SER A 31 3.01 17.55 -13.42
CA SER A 31 4.48 17.47 -13.52
C SER A 31 5.04 16.45 -12.54
N LEU A 32 4.46 15.23 -12.54
CA LEU A 32 4.97 14.14 -11.72
C LEU A 32 6.43 13.84 -12.08
N ASP A 33 7.30 13.87 -11.07
CA ASP A 33 8.70 13.48 -11.16
C ASP A 33 9.06 12.61 -9.95
N ALA A 34 8.98 11.29 -10.11
CA ALA A 34 9.35 10.36 -9.04
C ALA A 34 10.84 10.43 -8.66
N ARG A 35 11.71 10.93 -9.57
CA ARG A 35 13.13 11.19 -9.25
C ARG A 35 13.25 12.35 -8.27
N GLN A 36 12.36 13.34 -8.33
CA GLN A 36 12.32 14.41 -7.33
C GLN A 36 11.94 13.88 -5.95
N TRP A 37 10.99 12.93 -5.87
CA TRP A 37 10.63 12.27 -4.60
C TRP A 37 11.82 11.48 -4.03
N ALA A 38 12.41 10.60 -4.83
CA ALA A 38 13.52 9.76 -4.41
C ALA A 38 14.76 10.57 -4.03
N ARG A 39 15.11 11.60 -4.81
CA ARG A 39 16.21 12.53 -4.49
C ARG A 39 15.99 13.24 -3.16
N THR A 40 14.76 13.68 -2.91
CA THR A 40 14.41 14.36 -1.65
C THR A 40 14.49 13.41 -0.47
N ALA A 41 13.99 12.18 -0.63
CA ALA A 41 14.09 11.15 0.40
C ALA A 41 15.55 10.79 0.74
N ALA A 42 16.39 10.59 -0.28
CA ALA A 42 17.81 10.32 -0.09
C ALA A 42 18.54 11.49 0.60
N ALA A 43 18.28 12.73 0.17
CA ALA A 43 18.85 13.92 0.81
C ALA A 43 18.39 14.11 2.27
N GLY A 44 17.17 13.64 2.59
CA GLY A 44 16.63 13.61 3.95
C GLY A 44 17.14 12.45 4.82
N GLY A 45 18.01 11.58 4.31
CA GLY A 45 18.55 10.44 5.04
C GLY A 45 17.55 9.28 5.25
N PHE A 46 16.47 9.23 4.47
CA PHE A 46 15.55 8.11 4.50
C PHE A 46 16.18 6.90 3.80
N ALA A 47 16.06 5.73 4.43
CA ALA A 47 16.60 4.49 3.89
C ALA A 47 15.69 3.88 2.81
N ARG A 48 14.40 4.22 2.83
CA ARG A 48 13.38 3.70 1.89
C ARG A 48 12.17 4.62 1.81
N VAL A 49 11.39 4.45 0.75
CA VAL A 49 10.06 5.06 0.56
C VAL A 49 8.99 3.97 0.55
N VAL A 50 7.79 4.27 1.07
CA VAL A 50 6.61 3.40 0.99
C VAL A 50 5.51 4.14 0.25
N LEU A 51 5.10 3.63 -0.91
CA LEU A 51 4.07 4.27 -1.75
C LEU A 51 2.71 3.60 -1.56
N THR A 52 1.65 4.40 -1.43
CA THR A 52 0.27 3.91 -1.57
C THR A 52 0.00 3.47 -3.01
N ALA A 53 0.39 2.23 -3.36
CA ALA A 53 0.15 1.66 -4.68
C ALA A 53 -1.36 1.58 -4.96
N LYS A 54 -2.16 1.29 -3.91
CA LYS A 54 -3.61 1.41 -3.89
C LYS A 54 -4.06 1.81 -2.49
N HIS A 55 -4.87 2.86 -2.37
CA HIS A 55 -5.49 3.30 -1.11
C HIS A 55 -6.90 2.70 -0.93
N HIS A 56 -7.63 3.05 0.12
CA HIS A 56 -8.98 2.52 0.40
C HIS A 56 -9.98 2.75 -0.74
N ASP A 57 -9.81 3.80 -1.53
CA ASP A 57 -10.65 4.06 -2.70
C ASP A 57 -10.47 3.03 -3.83
N GLY A 58 -9.44 2.18 -3.77
CA GLY A 58 -9.25 1.08 -4.71
C GLY A 58 -8.53 1.45 -6.01
N PHE A 59 -8.17 2.72 -6.24
CA PHE A 59 -7.49 3.12 -7.47
C PHE A 59 -6.03 2.66 -7.48
N CYS A 60 -5.64 1.87 -8.48
CA CYS A 60 -4.29 1.34 -8.59
C CYS A 60 -3.36 2.30 -9.35
N LEU A 61 -2.21 2.63 -8.76
CA LEU A 61 -1.18 3.50 -9.33
C LEU A 61 -0.29 2.82 -10.39
N TRP A 62 -0.56 1.55 -10.67
CA TRP A 62 0.07 0.76 -11.73
C TRP A 62 -1.02 0.14 -12.63
N PRO A 63 -0.71 -0.23 -13.87
CA PRO A 63 -1.70 -0.78 -14.81
C PRO A 63 -2.03 -2.26 -14.50
N SER A 64 -2.56 -2.55 -13.31
CA SER A 64 -2.87 -3.89 -12.80
C SER A 64 -3.78 -4.70 -13.72
N ALA A 65 -3.43 -5.91 -14.14
CA ALA A 65 -4.29 -6.75 -14.99
C ALA A 65 -5.64 -7.11 -14.34
N TYR A 66 -5.78 -6.95 -13.03
CA TYR A 66 -6.94 -7.38 -12.26
C TYR A 66 -8.08 -6.35 -12.17
N THR A 67 -7.84 -5.07 -12.50
CA THR A 67 -8.89 -4.03 -12.43
C THR A 67 -8.70 -2.90 -13.44
N ASP A 68 -9.80 -2.44 -14.07
CA ASP A 68 -9.79 -1.25 -14.91
C ASP A 68 -9.67 0.05 -14.09
N TYR A 69 -9.85 0.00 -12.77
CA TYR A 69 -9.74 1.15 -11.90
C TYR A 69 -8.30 1.44 -11.50
N SER A 70 -7.54 1.88 -12.49
CA SER A 70 -6.12 2.16 -12.36
C SER A 70 -5.67 3.29 -13.29
N VAL A 71 -4.38 3.64 -13.20
CA VAL A 71 -3.72 4.60 -14.10
C VAL A 71 -3.94 4.31 -15.58
N ARG A 72 -4.21 3.05 -15.97
CA ARG A 72 -4.51 2.70 -17.38
C ARG A 72 -5.75 3.40 -17.93
N SER A 73 -6.72 3.66 -17.04
CA SER A 73 -8.00 4.30 -17.37
C SER A 73 -7.96 5.82 -17.14
N SER A 74 -6.84 6.36 -16.68
CA SER A 74 -6.63 7.79 -16.50
C SER A 74 -6.07 8.45 -17.77
N ASN A 75 -6.18 9.78 -17.85
CA ASN A 75 -5.56 10.55 -18.93
C ASN A 75 -4.04 10.77 -18.70
N TRP A 76 -3.54 10.47 -17.50
CA TRP A 76 -2.13 10.68 -17.19
C TRP A 76 -1.24 9.78 -18.05
N ARG A 77 -0.24 10.39 -18.69
CA ARG A 77 0.62 9.76 -19.71
C ARG A 77 -0.16 9.00 -20.80
N ALA A 78 -1.35 9.50 -21.14
CA ALA A 78 -2.28 8.87 -22.09
C ALA A 78 -2.61 7.40 -21.73
N GLY A 79 -2.83 7.11 -20.45
CA GLY A 79 -3.19 5.77 -19.95
C GLY A 79 -2.04 4.76 -19.96
N ARG A 80 -0.80 5.21 -20.19
CA ARG A 80 0.40 4.36 -20.25
C ARG A 80 1.37 4.59 -19.10
N GLY A 81 0.96 5.40 -18.13
CA GLY A 81 1.79 5.68 -16.96
C GLY A 81 1.76 4.54 -15.96
N ASP A 82 2.83 4.44 -15.17
CA ASP A 82 2.97 3.52 -14.04
C ASP A 82 3.79 4.24 -12.97
N VAL A 83 3.13 4.71 -11.91
CA VAL A 83 3.79 5.47 -10.84
C VAL A 83 4.71 4.55 -10.03
N VAL A 84 4.31 3.28 -9.85
CA VAL A 84 5.09 2.29 -9.10
C VAL A 84 6.40 2.01 -9.85
N ALA A 85 6.35 1.84 -11.17
CA ALA A 85 7.56 1.67 -12.00
C ALA A 85 8.47 2.90 -11.95
N GLU A 86 7.92 4.11 -12.09
CA GLU A 86 8.69 5.35 -12.04
C GLU A 86 9.39 5.53 -10.68
N LEU A 87 8.69 5.24 -9.58
CA LEU A 87 9.28 5.35 -8.24
C LEU A 87 10.27 4.23 -7.95
N ALA A 88 10.02 2.99 -8.34
CA ALA A 88 10.96 1.89 -8.15
C ALA A 88 12.27 2.13 -8.92
N ALA A 89 12.19 2.65 -10.14
CA ALA A 89 13.37 3.05 -10.91
C ALA A 89 14.14 4.20 -10.24
N ALA A 90 13.43 5.23 -9.76
CA ALA A 90 14.02 6.35 -9.07
C ALA A 90 14.66 5.94 -7.72
N ALA A 91 13.99 5.11 -6.92
CA ALA A 91 14.50 4.62 -5.65
C ALA A 91 15.85 3.92 -5.82
N ARG A 92 15.93 3.02 -6.81
CA ARG A 92 17.19 2.34 -7.20
C ARG A 92 18.27 3.32 -7.68
N GLU A 93 17.90 4.33 -8.46
CA GLU A 93 18.85 5.36 -8.93
C GLU A 93 19.51 6.12 -7.76
N TYR A 94 18.74 6.45 -6.73
CA TYR A 94 19.21 7.21 -5.57
C TYR A 94 19.65 6.34 -4.39
N GLY A 95 19.69 5.01 -4.55
CA GLY A 95 20.18 4.08 -3.53
C GLY A 95 19.28 3.97 -2.29
N ILE A 96 17.97 4.19 -2.44
CA ILE A 96 16.98 4.02 -1.37
C ILE A 96 16.09 2.81 -1.65
N GLY A 97 15.62 2.14 -0.61
CA GLY A 97 14.70 1.01 -0.70
C GLY A 97 13.30 1.43 -1.20
N MET A 98 12.62 0.50 -1.84
CA MET A 98 11.22 0.64 -2.26
C MET A 98 10.32 -0.20 -1.35
N GLY A 99 9.18 0.36 -0.95
CA GLY A 99 8.12 -0.33 -0.25
C GLY A 99 6.77 0.02 -0.86
N VAL A 100 5.80 -0.86 -0.68
CA VAL A 100 4.45 -0.71 -1.22
C VAL A 100 3.43 -0.84 -0.11
N TYR A 101 2.45 0.04 -0.13
CA TYR A 101 1.21 -0.07 0.61
C TYR A 101 0.12 -0.54 -0.37
N LEU A 102 -0.58 -1.60 -0.01
CA LEU A 102 -1.73 -2.12 -0.74
C LEU A 102 -2.89 -2.25 0.24
N SER A 103 -3.82 -1.30 0.24
CA SER A 103 -4.96 -1.30 1.16
C SER A 103 -5.74 -2.63 1.09
N PRO A 104 -5.89 -3.36 2.22
CA PRO A 104 -6.80 -4.50 2.30
C PRO A 104 -8.26 -4.09 2.11
N TRP A 105 -8.69 -2.96 2.69
CA TRP A 105 -10.02 -2.40 2.43
C TRP A 105 -10.10 -1.79 1.04
N ASP A 106 -11.10 -2.18 0.26
CA ASP A 106 -11.30 -1.66 -1.10
C ASP A 106 -12.76 -1.25 -1.29
N ARG A 107 -12.98 0.05 -1.50
CA ARG A 107 -14.29 0.67 -1.69
C ARG A 107 -14.75 0.65 -3.15
N HIS A 108 -13.92 0.18 -4.07
CA HIS A 108 -14.23 0.11 -5.49
C HIS A 108 -14.56 -1.32 -5.94
N ASP A 109 -13.72 -2.29 -5.57
CA ASP A 109 -13.81 -3.63 -6.14
C ASP A 109 -15.11 -4.35 -5.71
N PRO A 110 -15.91 -4.86 -6.67
CA PRO A 110 -17.19 -5.48 -6.37
C PRO A 110 -17.05 -6.82 -5.64
N SER A 111 -15.87 -7.46 -5.68
CA SER A 111 -15.61 -8.68 -4.94
C SER A 111 -15.33 -8.43 -3.46
N TYR A 112 -15.03 -7.19 -3.04
CA TYR A 112 -14.89 -6.86 -1.62
C TYR A 112 -16.18 -7.22 -0.87
N GLY A 113 -16.06 -8.02 0.20
CA GLY A 113 -17.15 -8.69 0.91
C GLY A 113 -17.40 -10.16 0.50
N SER A 114 -16.78 -10.62 -0.59
CA SER A 114 -16.72 -12.03 -0.97
C SER A 114 -15.36 -12.60 -0.60
N THR A 115 -15.25 -13.18 0.59
CA THR A 115 -13.99 -13.62 1.21
C THR A 115 -13.03 -14.29 0.22
N VAL A 116 -13.43 -15.38 -0.43
CA VAL A 116 -12.53 -16.12 -1.34
C VAL A 116 -12.11 -15.26 -2.54
N LYS A 117 -13.08 -14.64 -3.22
CA LYS A 117 -12.80 -13.89 -4.47
C LYS A 117 -11.91 -12.68 -4.24
N TYR A 118 -12.16 -11.93 -3.16
CA TYR A 118 -11.37 -10.75 -2.88
C TYR A 118 -9.95 -11.11 -2.42
N ASN A 119 -9.78 -12.19 -1.64
CA ASN A 119 -8.45 -12.69 -1.29
C ASN A 119 -7.66 -13.12 -2.54
N GLU A 120 -8.29 -13.79 -3.52
CA GLU A 120 -7.66 -14.13 -4.80
C GLU A 120 -7.27 -12.89 -5.62
N TYR A 121 -8.18 -11.91 -5.71
CA TYR A 121 -7.91 -10.61 -6.36
C TYR A 121 -6.73 -9.89 -5.70
N TYR A 122 -6.72 -9.80 -4.37
CA TYR A 122 -5.69 -9.15 -3.59
C TYR A 122 -4.32 -9.81 -3.78
N LEU A 123 -4.25 -11.15 -3.73
CA LEU A 123 -3.01 -11.90 -3.98
C LEU A 123 -2.51 -11.76 -5.42
N GLY A 124 -3.42 -11.63 -6.39
CA GLY A 124 -3.09 -11.31 -7.77
C GLY A 124 -2.36 -9.97 -7.89
N GLN A 125 -2.94 -8.92 -7.29
CA GLN A 125 -2.32 -7.58 -7.25
C GLN A 125 -1.00 -7.56 -6.50
N MET A 126 -0.92 -8.24 -5.36
CA MET A 126 0.33 -8.37 -4.59
C MET A 126 1.41 -9.09 -5.41
N THR A 127 1.04 -10.13 -6.17
CA THR A 127 1.98 -10.82 -7.06
C THR A 127 2.54 -9.87 -8.11
N GLU A 128 1.73 -9.03 -8.75
CA GLU A 128 2.21 -8.04 -9.71
C GLU A 128 3.24 -7.07 -9.08
N LEU A 129 2.91 -6.53 -7.90
CA LEU A 129 3.76 -5.59 -7.19
C LEU A 129 5.09 -6.20 -6.75
N LEU A 130 5.10 -7.47 -6.34
CA LEU A 130 6.28 -8.14 -5.82
C LEU A 130 7.12 -8.86 -6.89
N THR A 131 6.68 -8.91 -8.15
CA THR A 131 7.42 -9.58 -9.23
C THR A 131 7.92 -8.63 -10.31
N ASN A 132 7.22 -7.52 -10.56
CA ASN A 132 7.51 -6.65 -11.71
C ASN A 132 8.38 -5.43 -11.38
N TYR A 133 8.56 -5.09 -10.09
CA TYR A 133 9.13 -3.81 -9.67
C TYR A 133 10.50 -3.92 -8.98
N GLY A 134 11.12 -5.10 -9.01
CA GLY A 134 12.44 -5.35 -8.43
C GLY A 134 12.39 -5.78 -6.96
N ASP A 135 13.41 -5.39 -6.19
CA ASP A 135 13.52 -5.69 -4.76
C ASP A 135 12.59 -4.77 -3.96
N ILE A 136 11.64 -5.36 -3.25
CA ILE A 136 10.70 -4.65 -2.37
C ILE A 136 11.11 -4.92 -0.92
N GLN A 137 11.40 -3.86 -0.18
CA GLN A 137 11.93 -3.94 1.19
C GLN A 137 10.85 -3.83 2.27
N GLU A 138 9.68 -3.28 1.93
CA GLU A 138 8.55 -3.23 2.86
C GLU A 138 7.21 -3.41 2.13
N VAL A 139 6.35 -4.24 2.71
CA VAL A 139 4.93 -4.34 2.35
C VAL A 139 4.12 -3.87 3.55
N TRP A 140 3.30 -2.84 3.34
CA TRP A 140 2.46 -2.25 4.37
C TRP A 140 1.00 -2.65 4.17
N LEU A 141 0.45 -3.37 5.15
CA LEU A 141 -0.89 -3.92 5.13
C LEU A 141 -1.72 -3.24 6.22
N ASP A 142 -2.70 -2.45 5.79
CA ASP A 142 -3.61 -1.73 6.69
C ASP A 142 -4.56 -2.65 7.44
N GLY A 143 -4.83 -2.30 8.70
CA GLY A 143 -5.88 -2.91 9.50
C GLY A 143 -7.27 -2.37 9.21
N ALA A 144 -7.38 -1.15 8.66
CA ALA A 144 -8.67 -0.51 8.48
C ALA A 144 -9.62 -1.35 7.63
N LYS A 145 -10.86 -1.47 8.09
CA LYS A 145 -11.96 -2.16 7.42
C LYS A 145 -13.23 -1.31 7.60
N GLY A 146 -13.98 -1.10 6.52
CA GLY A 146 -15.28 -0.44 6.60
C GLY A 146 -16.36 -1.35 7.20
N ASP A 147 -17.32 -0.74 7.88
CA ASP A 147 -18.48 -1.43 8.47
C ASP A 147 -19.55 -1.83 7.44
N ASP A 148 -19.39 -1.43 6.17
CA ASP A 148 -20.38 -1.61 5.12
C ASP A 148 -20.44 -3.05 4.58
N LYS A 149 -19.33 -3.80 4.70
CA LYS A 149 -19.26 -5.19 4.24
C LYS A 149 -18.45 -6.08 5.18
N GLU A 150 -18.98 -7.26 5.43
CA GLU A 150 -18.23 -8.31 6.11
C GLU A 150 -17.15 -8.88 5.19
N MET A 151 -15.89 -8.71 5.59
CA MET A 151 -14.71 -9.17 4.88
C MET A 151 -13.74 -9.87 5.83
N GLU A 152 -13.29 -11.06 5.46
CA GLU A 152 -12.27 -11.83 6.19
C GLU A 152 -10.99 -11.91 5.34
N TYR A 153 -9.87 -11.40 5.86
CA TYR A 153 -8.58 -11.45 5.17
C TYR A 153 -7.82 -12.72 5.56
N HIS A 154 -7.38 -13.49 4.59
CA HIS A 154 -6.54 -14.68 4.81
C HIS A 154 -5.07 -14.26 4.98
N PHE A 155 -4.79 -13.46 6.01
CA PHE A 155 -3.49 -12.85 6.25
C PHE A 155 -2.33 -13.86 6.26
N ASP A 156 -2.52 -15.05 6.83
CA ASP A 156 -1.48 -16.09 6.82
C ASP A 156 -1.09 -16.52 5.40
N CYS A 157 -2.07 -16.63 4.49
CA CYS A 157 -1.80 -16.90 3.07
C CYS A 157 -1.08 -15.72 2.41
N TRP A 158 -1.45 -14.48 2.77
CA TRP A 158 -0.84 -13.27 2.22
C TRP A 158 0.63 -13.18 2.63
N PHE A 159 0.94 -13.39 3.91
CA PHE A 159 2.31 -13.36 4.43
C PHE A 159 3.17 -14.44 3.76
N GLN A 160 2.65 -15.67 3.62
CA GLN A 160 3.37 -16.75 2.95
C GLN A 160 3.69 -16.42 1.50
N LEU A 161 2.74 -15.88 0.73
CA LEU A 161 3.01 -15.47 -0.64
C LEU A 161 4.05 -14.35 -0.69
N ILE A 162 3.91 -13.32 0.17
CA ILE A 162 4.81 -12.18 0.20
C ILE A 162 6.25 -12.64 0.48
N HIS A 163 6.49 -13.45 1.51
CA HIS A 163 7.81 -13.99 1.81
C HIS A 163 8.31 -15.01 0.77
N GLN A 164 7.41 -15.72 0.08
CA GLN A 164 7.81 -16.59 -1.02
C GLN A 164 8.35 -15.79 -2.22
N LEU A 165 7.71 -14.67 -2.56
CA LEU A 165 8.11 -13.82 -3.68
C LEU A 165 9.30 -12.93 -3.34
N GLN A 166 9.35 -12.41 -2.11
CA GLN A 166 10.36 -11.47 -1.63
C GLN A 166 10.85 -11.90 -0.24
N PRO A 167 11.78 -12.86 -0.11
CA PRO A 167 12.18 -13.42 1.18
C PRO A 167 12.81 -12.44 2.17
N GLY A 168 13.31 -11.29 1.70
CA GLY A 168 13.92 -10.24 2.52
C GLY A 168 12.99 -9.08 2.88
N VAL A 169 11.73 -9.11 2.44
CA VAL A 169 10.77 -8.02 2.67
C VAL A 169 10.31 -7.99 4.12
N MET A 170 10.18 -6.79 4.68
CA MET A 170 9.50 -6.59 5.95
C MET A 170 8.01 -6.42 5.72
N ILE A 171 7.18 -7.18 6.43
CA ILE A 171 5.73 -7.01 6.40
C ILE A 171 5.29 -6.22 7.64
N PHE A 172 4.69 -5.07 7.40
CA PHE A 172 3.94 -4.32 8.39
C PHE A 172 2.46 -4.73 8.34
N SER A 173 1.88 -4.95 9.52
CA SER A 173 0.45 -4.80 9.76
C SER A 173 0.23 -4.33 11.21
N ASP A 174 -1.01 -4.10 11.63
CA ASP A 174 -1.34 -3.81 13.03
C ASP A 174 -0.62 -4.73 14.03
N ALA A 175 -0.56 -6.04 13.74
CA ALA A 175 -0.02 -7.06 14.63
C ALA A 175 1.12 -7.90 14.02
N GLY A 176 1.76 -7.42 12.95
CA GLY A 176 2.85 -8.13 12.29
C GLY A 176 2.44 -8.91 11.03
N PRO A 177 3.36 -9.66 10.42
CA PRO A 177 4.20 -10.60 11.18
C PRO A 177 5.56 -10.02 11.59
N ASP A 178 6.15 -9.11 10.82
CA ASP A 178 7.54 -8.69 11.04
C ASP A 178 7.63 -7.38 11.83
N THR A 179 6.72 -6.44 11.53
CA THR A 179 6.61 -5.15 12.22
C THR A 179 5.15 -4.85 12.57
N ARG A 180 4.93 -4.21 13.72
CA ARG A 180 3.60 -3.91 14.25
C ARG A 180 3.37 -2.41 14.32
N TRP A 181 2.10 -2.01 14.29
CA TRP A 181 1.70 -0.64 14.56
C TRP A 181 2.02 -0.25 16.02
N ILE A 182 2.40 1.01 16.24
CA ILE A 182 2.70 1.52 17.59
C ILE A 182 1.43 1.80 18.40
N GLY A 183 0.28 1.88 17.74
CA GLY A 183 -1.03 2.18 18.36
C GLY A 183 -1.43 3.66 18.30
N ASP A 184 -0.70 4.48 17.53
CA ASP A 184 -0.93 5.92 17.40
C ASP A 184 -0.41 6.44 16.05
N GLU A 185 -1.04 7.50 15.53
CA GLU A 185 -0.63 8.21 14.31
C GLU A 185 0.05 9.56 14.59
N ALA A 186 0.03 10.05 15.84
CA ALA A 186 0.79 11.24 16.26
C ALA A 186 2.32 10.98 16.32
N GLY A 187 2.75 9.73 16.16
CA GLY A 187 4.15 9.32 16.11
C GLY A 187 4.78 9.18 17.50
N VAL A 188 3.99 8.92 18.54
CA VAL A 188 4.46 8.83 19.92
C VAL A 188 4.48 7.38 20.39
N ALA A 189 5.69 6.86 20.62
CA ALA A 189 5.84 5.57 21.31
C ALA A 189 5.64 5.73 22.83
N GLY A 190 5.09 4.70 23.47
CA GLY A 190 5.06 4.62 24.93
C GLY A 190 6.47 4.68 25.52
N SER A 191 6.60 5.20 26.75
CA SER A 191 7.89 5.32 27.44
C SER A 191 8.63 3.99 27.60
N THR A 192 7.86 2.89 27.64
CA THR A 192 8.35 1.52 27.57
C THR A 192 7.75 0.86 26.33
N CYS A 193 8.60 0.52 25.36
CA CYS A 193 8.19 -0.13 24.12
C CYS A 193 9.06 -1.36 23.87
N TRP A 194 8.56 -2.54 24.28
CA TRP A 194 9.23 -3.80 24.00
C TRP A 194 9.01 -4.20 22.56
N SER A 195 10.07 -4.62 21.87
CA SER A 195 9.96 -5.23 20.53
C SER A 195 9.36 -6.64 20.56
N LEU A 196 9.15 -7.20 21.75
CA LEU A 196 8.44 -8.46 21.96
C LEU A 196 6.96 -8.16 22.18
N PHE A 197 6.11 -8.94 21.53
CA PHE A 197 4.67 -8.80 21.62
C PHE A 197 3.99 -10.19 21.61
N ASN A 198 2.91 -10.34 22.38
CA ASN A 198 2.14 -11.58 22.38
C ASN A 198 1.16 -11.57 21.20
N ARG A 199 1.55 -12.15 20.06
CA ARG A 199 0.70 -12.20 18.86
C ARG A 199 -0.68 -12.82 19.11
N SER A 200 -0.82 -13.75 20.06
CA SER A 200 -2.11 -14.39 20.36
C SER A 200 -3.11 -13.48 21.07
N SER A 201 -2.73 -12.28 21.50
CA SER A 201 -3.62 -11.35 22.19
C SER A 201 -4.19 -10.24 21.30
N VAL A 202 -3.87 -10.19 20.01
CA VAL A 202 -4.39 -9.19 19.06
C VAL A 202 -4.77 -9.85 17.74
N THR A 203 -5.87 -9.39 17.16
CA THR A 203 -6.34 -9.78 15.83
C THR A 203 -6.16 -8.60 14.89
N ILE A 204 -5.52 -8.81 13.73
CA ILE A 204 -5.32 -7.75 12.73
C ILE A 204 -6.68 -7.27 12.21
N GLY A 205 -6.86 -5.96 12.10
CA GLY A 205 -8.12 -5.34 11.63
C GLY A 205 -9.25 -5.30 12.66
N HIS A 206 -8.98 -5.69 13.90
CA HIS A 206 -9.75 -5.23 15.05
C HIS A 206 -9.00 -4.04 15.65
N ILE A 207 -9.36 -2.83 15.21
CA ILE A 207 -8.98 -1.62 15.95
C ILE A 207 -9.87 -1.65 17.19
N ASP A 208 -9.33 -2.10 18.33
CA ASP A 208 -10.01 -1.93 19.60
C ASP A 208 -10.36 -0.44 19.74
N GLU A 209 -11.62 -0.13 20.04
CA GLU A 209 -12.05 1.22 20.42
C GLU A 209 -11.16 1.68 21.59
N GLN A 210 -10.16 2.52 21.31
CA GLN A 210 -9.41 3.27 22.31
C GLN A 210 -9.95 4.70 22.38
#